data_AF-A0AAN7C3R5-F1
#
_entry.id   AF-A0AAN7C3R5-F1
#
_cell.length_a   1.000
_cell.length_b   1.000
_cell.length_c   1.000
_cell.angle_alpha   90.00
_cell.angle_beta   90.00
_cell.angle_gamma   90.00
#
_symmetry.space_group_name_H-M   'P 1'
#
loop_
_entity.id
_entity.type
_entity.pdbx_description
1 polymer ?
#
loop_
_entity_poly.entity_id
_entity_poly.type
_entity_poly.pdbx_seq_one_letter_code
_entity_poly.pdbx_strand_id
1 'polypeptide(L)'
;MPDSITISSVTAHGKQQPGSQASRIRETQDAGSNADGGNGGPSCLTSPNLTANIVSQQQLQSENGQTREVEVVLKKRKYTPALSKETKQAVYVRLKSIELQLRVTYLLYLTDEARDSLIEHNLNDIEGGQAAYVKEYAASRIMGNCSNWQLRCIDNLIALNKKMCRENSLYKNCTNLASIRDEIKMMYSPQLFVEVFDFANNYIDVAGSGEDVQKWCKILFVELASRAKLVVDYEASPESKRLSDNDRPSFIHWFKTMCTSNKFKDYRPDPSNVKQYIKPRASKRARKERRQFVHPDDNDDDVYVPSD
;
A
#
# COMPACT_ATOMS: atom_id res chain seq x y z
N MET A 1 48.75 -41.46 -19.47
CA MET A 1 47.90 -41.45 -20.69
C MET A 1 46.58 -42.13 -20.33
N PRO A 2 45.41 -41.50 -20.48
CA PRO A 2 45.11 -40.10 -20.84
C PRO A 2 44.32 -39.40 -19.70
N ASP A 3 43.82 -38.18 -19.80
CA ASP A 3 44.41 -36.91 -20.22
C ASP A 3 43.67 -35.82 -19.43
N SER A 4 44.42 -34.78 -19.10
CA SER A 4 43.96 -33.55 -18.47
C SER A 4 43.17 -32.72 -19.49
N ILE A 5 42.00 -32.18 -19.13
CA ILE A 5 41.36 -31.11 -19.92
C ILE A 5 41.01 -29.94 -19.00
N THR A 6 41.91 -28.97 -19.03
CA THR A 6 41.71 -27.58 -18.65
C THR A 6 40.93 -26.90 -19.77
N ILE A 7 39.81 -26.23 -19.46
CA ILE A 7 39.17 -25.29 -20.39
C ILE A 7 39.32 -23.89 -19.82
N SER A 8 40.19 -23.12 -20.47
CA SER A 8 40.18 -21.66 -20.46
C SER A 8 39.53 -21.18 -21.74
N SER A 9 38.56 -20.27 -21.65
CA SER A 9 38.24 -19.28 -22.68
C SER A 9 37.11 -18.37 -22.19
N VAL A 10 36.90 -17.14 -22.63
CA VAL A 10 37.66 -16.13 -23.36
C VAL A 10 36.91 -14.83 -23.02
N THR A 11 37.63 -13.77 -22.69
CA THR A 11 37.11 -12.42 -22.51
C THR A 11 36.68 -11.86 -23.87
N ALA A 12 35.40 -11.52 -24.03
CA ALA A 12 34.92 -10.78 -25.20
C ALA A 12 34.67 -9.31 -24.83
N HIS A 13 35.62 -8.46 -25.23
CA HIS A 13 35.45 -7.01 -25.26
C HIS A 13 34.62 -6.61 -26.49
N GLY A 14 33.36 -6.24 -26.27
CA GLY A 14 32.55 -5.53 -27.26
C GLY A 14 32.62 -4.02 -27.03
N LYS A 15 33.42 -3.31 -27.85
CA LYS A 15 33.30 -1.86 -28.04
C LYS A 15 32.07 -1.58 -28.89
N GLN A 16 31.16 -0.72 -28.42
CA GLN A 16 30.25 0.02 -29.30
C GLN A 16 30.27 1.49 -28.94
N GLN A 17 30.57 2.30 -29.95
CA GLN A 17 30.54 3.76 -29.96
C GLN A 17 29.10 4.28 -30.21
N PRO A 18 28.84 5.58 -29.93
CA PRO A 18 27.51 6.11 -29.77
C PRO A 18 26.87 6.56 -31.09
N GLY A 19 25.66 6.08 -31.36
CA GLY A 19 24.78 6.59 -32.41
C GLY A 19 23.90 7.72 -31.90
N SER A 20 24.30 8.95 -32.20
CA SER A 20 23.49 10.17 -32.09
C SER A 20 22.40 10.18 -33.17
N GLN A 21 21.13 10.29 -32.80
CA GLN A 21 20.13 10.98 -33.63
C GLN A 21 19.12 11.73 -32.75
N ALA A 22 19.30 13.05 -32.72
CA ALA A 22 18.31 14.02 -32.31
C ALA A 22 17.19 14.09 -33.36
N SER A 23 15.93 13.99 -32.93
CA SER A 23 14.78 14.36 -33.74
C SER A 23 13.99 15.46 -33.04
N ARG A 24 14.16 16.68 -33.54
CA ARG A 24 13.31 17.85 -33.26
C ARG A 24 11.93 17.60 -33.85
N ILE A 25 10.87 17.81 -33.08
CA ILE A 25 9.53 18.01 -33.62
C ILE A 25 9.09 19.44 -33.30
N ARG A 26 8.69 20.13 -34.37
CA ARG A 26 8.26 21.52 -34.45
C ARG A 26 6.92 21.74 -33.77
N GLU A 27 6.79 22.94 -33.20
CA GLU A 27 5.55 23.63 -32.88
C GLU A 27 4.72 23.88 -34.15
N THR A 28 3.41 23.70 -34.04
CA THR A 28 2.41 24.40 -34.85
C THR A 28 1.45 25.09 -33.90
N GLN A 29 1.49 26.42 -33.94
CA GLN A 29 0.43 27.30 -33.47
C GLN A 29 -0.74 27.22 -34.44
N ASP A 30 -1.97 27.26 -33.94
CA ASP A 30 -3.05 27.93 -34.63
C ASP A 30 -3.98 28.61 -33.62
N ALA A 31 -4.24 29.88 -33.91
CA ALA A 31 -5.15 30.79 -33.23
C ALA A 31 -6.57 30.65 -33.80
N GLY A 32 -7.60 31.05 -33.04
CA GLY A 32 -8.90 31.35 -33.64
C GLY A 32 -10.10 31.22 -32.71
N SER A 33 -10.38 32.30 -31.99
CA SER A 33 -11.60 32.61 -31.24
C SER A 33 -12.78 33.04 -32.14
N ASN A 34 -14.01 32.76 -31.70
CA ASN A 34 -15.27 33.57 -31.76
C ASN A 34 -16.47 32.60 -31.64
N ALA A 35 -17.40 32.66 -30.69
CA ALA A 35 -18.33 33.71 -30.22
C ALA A 35 -19.78 33.43 -30.69
N ASP A 36 -20.68 33.44 -29.70
CA ASP A 36 -22.13 33.69 -29.69
C ASP A 36 -23.18 32.76 -30.34
N GLY A 37 -24.16 32.37 -29.51
CA GLY A 37 -25.55 32.82 -29.71
C GLY A 37 -26.66 31.76 -29.80
N GLY A 38 -27.56 31.73 -28.80
CA GLY A 38 -29.01 31.74 -29.07
C GLY A 38 -29.85 30.45 -28.96
N ASN A 39 -30.48 30.29 -27.79
CA ASN A 39 -31.93 30.07 -27.52
C ASN A 39 -32.76 28.98 -28.26
N GLY A 40 -33.49 28.17 -27.48
CA GLY A 40 -34.73 27.48 -27.90
C GLY A 40 -34.94 26.06 -27.36
N GLY A 41 -35.82 25.88 -26.37
CA GLY A 41 -36.47 24.58 -26.08
C GLY A 41 -37.94 24.61 -26.55
N PRO A 42 -38.81 23.64 -26.17
CA PRO A 42 -38.61 22.20 -25.94
C PRO A 42 -39.53 21.35 -26.86
N SER A 43 -39.16 20.11 -27.19
CA SER A 43 -40.10 19.14 -27.79
C SER A 43 -39.86 17.73 -27.30
N CYS A 44 -40.91 17.18 -26.69
CA CYS A 44 -41.13 15.78 -26.37
C CYS A 44 -41.23 14.94 -27.66
N LEU A 45 -40.67 13.72 -27.68
CA LEU A 45 -41.33 12.45 -28.04
C LEU A 45 -40.31 11.35 -28.39
N THR A 46 -40.50 10.20 -27.71
CA THR A 46 -40.34 8.81 -28.17
C THR A 46 -38.97 8.29 -28.67
N SER A 47 -38.47 7.29 -27.94
CA SER A 47 -37.41 6.34 -28.34
C SER A 47 -37.68 5.65 -29.69
N PRO A 48 -36.61 5.17 -30.36
CA PRO A 48 -36.36 3.72 -30.28
C PRO A 48 -34.88 3.34 -30.12
N ASN A 49 -34.69 2.10 -29.67
CA ASN A 49 -33.43 1.36 -29.53
C ASN A 49 -32.42 1.61 -30.66
N LEU A 50 -31.23 2.08 -30.30
CA LEU A 50 -30.00 1.87 -31.07
C LEU A 50 -28.90 1.45 -30.09
N THR A 51 -28.64 0.15 -30.06
CA THR A 51 -27.39 -0.43 -29.55
C THR A 51 -26.24 0.10 -30.39
N ALA A 52 -25.66 1.22 -29.98
CA ALA A 52 -24.41 1.73 -30.53
C ALA A 52 -23.27 0.85 -30.02
N ASN A 53 -22.71 0.02 -30.90
CA ASN A 53 -21.40 -0.58 -30.72
C ASN A 53 -20.37 0.56 -30.66
N ILE A 54 -19.88 0.87 -29.47
CA ILE A 54 -18.76 1.78 -29.29
C ILE A 54 -17.49 0.99 -29.63
N VAL A 55 -17.07 1.07 -30.90
CA VAL A 55 -15.75 0.62 -31.34
C VAL A 55 -14.76 1.73 -31.03
N SER A 56 -13.88 1.52 -30.05
CA SER A 56 -12.73 2.41 -29.84
C SER A 56 -11.58 1.90 -30.70
N GLN A 57 -11.35 2.54 -31.85
CA GLN A 57 -10.20 2.24 -32.71
C GLN A 57 -8.95 2.89 -32.10
N GLN A 58 -8.04 2.08 -31.55
CA GLN A 58 -6.66 2.50 -31.35
C GLN A 58 -5.83 1.96 -32.51
N GLN A 59 -5.37 2.86 -33.38
CA GLN A 59 -4.42 2.55 -34.44
C GLN A 59 -3.01 2.57 -33.86
N LEU A 60 -2.37 1.41 -33.78
CA LEU A 60 -0.93 1.28 -33.58
C LEU A 60 -0.27 1.22 -34.97
N GLN A 61 0.52 2.23 -35.32
CA GLN A 61 1.34 2.21 -36.53
C GLN A 61 2.50 1.22 -36.33
N SER A 62 2.59 0.23 -37.21
CA SER A 62 3.73 -0.69 -37.32
C SER A 62 4.47 -0.38 -38.62
N GLU A 63 5.81 -0.37 -38.58
CA GLU A 63 6.71 0.11 -39.64
C GLU A 63 6.67 -0.65 -40.99
N ASN A 64 5.76 -1.61 -41.19
CA ASN A 64 5.71 -2.45 -42.40
C ASN A 64 4.33 -2.51 -43.07
N GLY A 65 3.59 -1.41 -43.11
CA GLY A 65 2.49 -1.19 -44.07
C GLY A 65 1.34 -2.22 -44.08
N GLN A 66 1.24 -3.10 -43.08
CA GLN A 66 0.13 -4.03 -42.90
C GLN A 66 -0.68 -3.60 -41.69
N THR A 67 -1.85 -3.01 -41.96
CA THR A 67 -2.87 -2.71 -40.96
C THR A 67 -3.41 -4.04 -40.41
N ARG A 68 -2.90 -4.51 -39.28
CA ARG A 68 -3.54 -5.60 -38.53
C ARG A 68 -4.66 -4.99 -37.69
N GLU A 69 -5.89 -5.29 -38.04
CA GLU A 69 -7.03 -5.10 -37.14
C GLU A 69 -6.81 -5.98 -35.90
N VAL A 70 -6.43 -5.37 -34.79
CA VAL A 70 -6.44 -6.04 -33.49
C VAL A 70 -7.87 -5.97 -32.99
N GLU A 71 -8.62 -7.05 -33.18
CA GLU A 71 -9.94 -7.21 -32.57
C GLU A 71 -9.78 -7.28 -31.04
N VAL A 72 -9.94 -6.13 -30.38
CA VAL A 72 -9.99 -6.06 -28.92
C VAL A 72 -11.36 -6.58 -28.49
N VAL A 73 -11.47 -7.90 -28.34
CA VAL A 73 -12.66 -8.53 -27.77
C VAL A 73 -12.78 -8.08 -26.31
N LEU A 74 -13.60 -7.06 -26.07
CA LEU A 74 -14.07 -6.67 -24.75
C LEU A 74 -14.85 -7.84 -24.16
N LYS A 75 -14.15 -8.72 -23.42
CA LYS A 75 -14.80 -9.78 -22.64
C LYS A 75 -15.81 -9.13 -21.70
N LYS A 76 -17.10 -9.29 -22.00
CA LYS A 76 -18.20 -8.95 -21.09
C LYS A 76 -17.87 -9.55 -19.73
N ARG A 77 -17.79 -8.71 -18.69
CA ARG A 77 -17.58 -9.16 -17.30
C ARG A 77 -18.63 -10.23 -16.99
N LYS A 78 -18.18 -11.45 -16.68
CA LYS A 78 -19.08 -12.56 -16.29
C LYS A 78 -20.00 -12.07 -15.18
N TYR A 79 -21.30 -12.36 -15.33
CA TYR A 79 -22.34 -12.03 -14.38
C TYR A 79 -21.91 -12.47 -12.98
N THR A 80 -21.78 -11.52 -12.07
CA THR A 80 -21.44 -11.79 -10.68
C THR A 80 -22.63 -12.52 -10.05
N PRO A 81 -22.49 -13.78 -9.61
CA PRO A 81 -23.58 -14.47 -8.95
C PRO A 81 -24.02 -13.66 -7.73
N ALA A 82 -25.30 -13.33 -7.67
CA ALA A 82 -25.86 -12.53 -6.60
C ALA A 82 -25.85 -13.38 -5.31
N LEU A 83 -24.82 -13.19 -4.49
CA LEU A 83 -24.78 -13.77 -3.14
C LEU A 83 -26.02 -13.30 -2.36
N SER A 84 -26.63 -14.21 -1.59
CA SER A 84 -27.72 -13.87 -0.69
C SER A 84 -27.27 -12.79 0.31
N LYS A 85 -28.22 -12.03 0.87
CA LYS A 85 -27.91 -10.97 1.84
C LYS A 85 -27.19 -11.53 3.08
N GLU A 86 -27.59 -12.70 3.54
CA GLU A 86 -27.00 -13.39 4.69
C GLU A 86 -25.57 -13.87 4.39
N THR A 87 -25.36 -14.50 3.22
CA THR A 87 -24.02 -14.93 2.80
C THR A 87 -23.08 -13.74 2.62
N LYS A 88 -23.56 -12.62 2.05
CA LYS A 88 -22.78 -11.38 1.95
C LYS A 88 -22.34 -10.88 3.32
N GLN A 89 -23.25 -10.88 4.30
CA GLN A 89 -22.94 -10.42 5.65
C GLN A 89 -21.94 -11.35 6.34
N ALA A 90 -22.11 -12.66 6.24
CA ALA A 90 -21.19 -13.66 6.79
C ALA A 90 -19.78 -13.53 6.19
N VAL A 91 -19.70 -13.45 4.86
CA VAL A 91 -18.43 -13.24 4.13
C VAL A 91 -17.79 -11.91 4.53
N TYR A 92 -18.57 -10.84 4.67
CA TYR A 92 -18.05 -9.53 5.07
C TYR A 92 -17.38 -9.55 6.45
N VAL A 93 -17.99 -10.19 7.44
CA VAL A 93 -17.41 -10.33 8.79
C VAL A 93 -16.08 -11.09 8.73
N ARG A 94 -16.02 -12.17 7.96
CA ARG A 94 -14.78 -12.96 7.78
C ARG A 94 -13.72 -12.19 7.03
N LEU A 95 -14.07 -11.44 5.99
CA LEU A 95 -13.14 -10.55 5.29
C LEU A 95 -12.56 -9.48 6.20
N LYS A 96 -13.29 -9.02 7.21
CA LYS A 96 -12.76 -8.09 8.23
C LYS A 96 -11.76 -8.76 9.16
N SER A 97 -12.01 -10.01 9.56
CA SER A 97 -11.04 -10.83 10.30
C SER A 97 -9.76 -11.06 9.48
N ILE A 98 -9.92 -11.45 8.21
CA ILE A 98 -8.82 -11.63 7.27
C ILE A 98 -8.02 -10.33 7.11
N GLU A 99 -8.69 -9.17 6.94
CA GLU A 99 -8.01 -7.88 6.79
C GLU A 99 -7.16 -7.53 8.02
N LEU A 100 -7.62 -7.88 9.23
CA LEU A 100 -6.90 -7.63 10.47
C LEU A 100 -5.67 -8.54 10.61
N GLN A 101 -5.82 -9.84 10.35
CA GLN A 101 -4.72 -10.80 10.33
C GLN A 101 -3.70 -10.45 9.23
N LEU A 102 -4.18 -10.03 8.06
CA LEU A 102 -3.37 -9.60 6.93
C LEU A 102 -2.47 -8.43 7.30
N ARG A 103 -2.93 -7.45 8.09
CA ARG A 103 -2.09 -6.31 8.51
C ARG A 103 -0.91 -6.76 9.36
N VAL A 104 -1.13 -7.74 10.26
CA VAL A 104 -0.05 -8.32 11.07
C VAL A 104 0.93 -9.07 10.18
N THR A 105 0.46 -9.96 9.30
CA THR A 105 1.37 -10.68 8.39
C THR A 105 2.07 -9.72 7.44
N TYR A 106 1.39 -8.69 6.95
CA TYR A 106 1.98 -7.69 6.07
C TYR A 106 3.07 -6.88 6.77
N LEU A 107 2.94 -6.56 8.06
CA LEU A 107 4.02 -5.95 8.85
C LEU A 107 5.29 -6.82 8.88
N LEU A 108 5.14 -8.15 8.90
CA LEU A 108 6.25 -9.09 9.06
C LEU A 108 6.94 -9.44 7.74
N TYR A 109 6.19 -9.39 6.64
CA TYR A 109 6.64 -9.91 5.35
C TYR A 109 6.64 -8.86 4.22
N LEU A 110 5.84 -7.79 4.32
CA LEU A 110 5.63 -6.77 3.27
C LEU A 110 5.15 -7.34 1.92
N THR A 111 4.58 -8.54 1.94
CA THR A 111 4.06 -9.27 0.78
C THR A 111 2.68 -9.84 1.07
N ASP A 112 1.99 -10.29 0.03
CA ASP A 112 0.74 -11.02 0.11
C ASP A 112 0.93 -12.54 0.20
N GLU A 113 2.11 -13.03 0.60
CA GLU A 113 2.42 -14.47 0.68
C GLU A 113 1.44 -15.24 1.59
N ALA A 114 0.97 -14.62 2.68
CA ALA A 114 0.00 -15.22 3.58
C ALA A 114 -1.44 -15.28 3.03
N ARG A 115 -1.70 -14.74 1.82
CA ARG A 115 -3.04 -14.62 1.23
C ARG A 115 -3.77 -15.95 1.20
N ASP A 116 -3.17 -16.99 0.63
CA ASP A 116 -3.85 -18.26 0.40
C ASP A 116 -4.12 -18.97 1.72
N SER A 117 -3.17 -18.96 2.65
CA SER A 117 -3.35 -19.51 4.00
C SER A 117 -4.44 -18.78 4.80
N LEU A 118 -4.52 -17.45 4.69
CA LEU A 118 -5.56 -16.66 5.38
C LEU A 118 -6.96 -16.95 4.81
N ILE A 119 -7.07 -17.11 3.49
CA ILE A 119 -8.32 -17.48 2.81
C ILE A 119 -8.75 -18.88 3.21
N GLU A 120 -7.84 -19.83 3.16
CA GLU A 120 -8.12 -21.22 3.51
C GLU A 120 -8.55 -21.32 4.98
N HIS A 121 -7.83 -20.68 5.90
CA HIS A 121 -8.16 -20.72 7.32
C HIS A 121 -9.54 -20.10 7.65
N ASN A 122 -9.90 -18.98 7.02
CA ASN A 122 -11.12 -18.23 7.37
C ASN A 122 -12.35 -18.60 6.52
N LEU A 123 -12.17 -19.26 5.37
CA LEU A 123 -13.21 -19.56 4.39
C LEU A 123 -13.23 -21.04 3.95
N ASN A 124 -12.64 -21.94 4.73
CA ASN A 124 -12.63 -23.39 4.42
C ASN A 124 -14.03 -24.00 4.40
N ASP A 125 -14.89 -23.59 5.33
CA ASP A 125 -16.26 -24.05 5.55
C ASP A 125 -17.28 -23.47 4.55
N ILE A 126 -16.85 -22.58 3.66
CA ILE A 126 -17.70 -22.12 2.56
C ILE A 126 -17.70 -23.20 1.48
N GLU A 127 -18.81 -23.91 1.39
CA GLU A 127 -19.06 -24.97 0.42
C GLU A 127 -20.13 -24.56 -0.63
N GLY A 128 -20.29 -25.40 -1.66
CA GLY A 128 -21.29 -25.21 -2.71
C GLY A 128 -20.80 -24.39 -3.92
N GLY A 129 -21.71 -24.17 -4.88
CA GLY A 129 -21.37 -23.59 -6.19
C GLY A 129 -20.81 -22.16 -6.18
N GLN A 130 -20.86 -21.47 -5.04
CA GLN A 130 -20.36 -20.10 -4.86
C GLN A 130 -19.00 -20.03 -4.13
N ALA A 131 -18.50 -21.15 -3.60
CA ALA A 131 -17.29 -21.19 -2.78
C ALA A 131 -16.05 -20.68 -3.51
N ALA A 132 -15.82 -21.15 -4.74
CA ALA A 132 -14.70 -20.73 -5.56
C ALA A 132 -14.73 -19.22 -5.84
N TYR A 133 -15.91 -18.68 -6.17
CA TYR A 133 -16.10 -17.25 -6.41
C TYR A 133 -15.81 -16.42 -5.16
N VAL A 134 -16.28 -16.84 -3.97
CA VAL A 134 -16.02 -16.12 -2.71
C VAL A 134 -14.52 -16.12 -2.38
N LYS A 135 -13.83 -17.24 -2.56
CA LYS A 135 -12.37 -17.35 -2.33
C LYS A 135 -11.58 -16.47 -3.31
N GLU A 136 -11.95 -16.46 -4.59
CA GLU A 136 -11.34 -15.59 -5.61
C GLU A 136 -11.58 -14.10 -5.32
N TYR A 137 -12.80 -13.74 -4.87
CA TYR A 137 -13.12 -12.38 -4.44
C TYR A 137 -12.27 -11.95 -3.24
N ALA A 138 -12.10 -12.83 -2.25
CA ALA A 138 -11.24 -12.58 -1.10
C ALA A 138 -9.77 -12.41 -1.51
N ALA A 139 -9.24 -13.28 -2.36
CA ALA A 139 -7.88 -13.20 -2.90
C ALA A 139 -7.62 -11.88 -3.62
N SER A 140 -8.53 -11.50 -4.53
CA SER A 140 -8.45 -10.24 -5.27
C SER A 140 -8.45 -9.03 -4.34
N ARG A 141 -9.26 -9.07 -3.28
CA ARG A 141 -9.33 -8.00 -2.28
C ARG A 141 -8.05 -7.89 -1.45
N ILE A 142 -7.47 -9.01 -1.03
CA ILE A 142 -6.20 -9.05 -0.30
C ILE A 142 -5.08 -8.47 -1.16
N MET A 143 -4.92 -8.93 -2.40
CA MET A 143 -3.91 -8.41 -3.34
C MET A 143 -4.06 -6.91 -3.57
N GLY A 144 -5.29 -6.44 -3.77
CA GLY A 144 -5.60 -5.03 -3.94
C GLY A 144 -5.21 -4.20 -2.70
N ASN A 145 -5.51 -4.69 -1.50
CA ASN A 145 -5.11 -4.03 -0.26
C ASN A 145 -3.58 -3.96 -0.11
N CYS A 146 -2.87 -5.08 -0.26
CA CYS A 146 -1.41 -5.13 -0.16
C CYS A 146 -0.74 -4.19 -1.18
N SER A 147 -1.22 -4.16 -2.41
CA SER A 147 -0.71 -3.27 -3.46
C SER A 147 -0.94 -1.80 -3.11
N ASN A 148 -2.12 -1.46 -2.60
CA ASN A 148 -2.45 -0.11 -2.16
C ASN A 148 -1.60 0.34 -0.96
N TRP A 149 -1.41 -0.54 0.04
CA TRP A 149 -0.55 -0.25 1.19
C TRP A 149 0.90 -0.05 0.77
N GLN A 150 1.43 -0.89 -0.12
CA GLN A 150 2.78 -0.73 -0.67
C GLN A 150 2.95 0.65 -1.31
N LEU A 151 2.07 1.02 -2.24
CA LEU A 151 2.15 2.27 -2.97
C LEU A 151 2.11 3.47 -2.02
N ARG A 152 1.17 3.48 -1.07
CA ARG A 152 1.04 4.56 -0.09
C ARG A 152 2.25 4.65 0.84
N CYS A 153 2.78 3.53 1.32
CA CYS A 153 3.99 3.52 2.14
C CYS A 153 5.18 4.12 1.37
N ILE A 154 5.38 3.73 0.11
CA ILE A 154 6.44 4.27 -0.75
C ILE A 154 6.28 5.78 -0.93
N ASP A 155 5.08 6.24 -1.25
CA ASP A 155 4.80 7.67 -1.46
C ASP A 155 5.01 8.47 -0.16
N ASN A 156 4.58 7.94 0.98
CA ASN A 156 4.80 8.55 2.30
C ASN A 156 6.30 8.63 2.66
N LEU A 157 7.08 7.58 2.37
CA LEU A 157 8.53 7.56 2.60
C LEU A 157 9.27 8.57 1.71
N ILE A 158 8.87 8.69 0.45
CA ILE A 158 9.42 9.69 -0.48
C ILE A 158 9.05 11.11 0.00
N ALA A 159 7.80 11.33 0.40
CA ALA A 159 7.33 12.61 0.91
C ALA A 159 8.07 13.03 2.19
N LEU A 160 8.27 12.09 3.13
CA LEU A 160 9.07 12.28 4.34
C LEU A 160 10.49 12.72 3.99
N ASN A 161 11.15 12.02 3.07
CA ASN A 161 12.51 12.37 2.64
C ASN A 161 12.59 13.72 1.94
N LYS A 162 11.65 14.05 1.06
CA LYS A 162 11.55 15.38 0.42
C LYS A 162 11.35 16.48 1.46
N LYS A 163 10.56 16.24 2.50
CA LYS A 163 10.39 17.16 3.63
C LYS A 163 11.72 17.35 4.37
N MET A 164 12.40 16.27 4.75
CA MET A 164 13.67 16.36 5.46
C MET A 164 14.77 17.06 4.67
N CYS A 165 14.90 16.78 3.36
CA CYS A 165 15.88 17.46 2.52
C CYS A 165 15.65 18.98 2.44
N ARG A 166 14.42 19.44 2.66
CA ARG A 166 14.09 20.87 2.72
C ARG A 166 14.39 21.47 4.09
N GLU A 167 14.16 20.71 5.16
CA GLU A 167 14.25 21.21 6.55
C GLU A 167 15.64 21.04 7.18
N ASN A 168 16.43 20.06 6.73
CA ASN A 168 17.74 19.73 7.30
C ASN A 168 18.81 19.70 6.20
N SER A 169 19.71 20.70 6.22
CA SER A 169 20.80 20.84 5.26
C SER A 169 21.87 19.74 5.38
N LEU A 170 22.14 19.24 6.59
CA LEU A 170 23.06 18.13 6.80
C LEU A 170 22.52 16.86 6.15
N TYR A 171 21.25 16.54 6.41
CA TYR A 171 20.59 15.38 5.82
C TYR A 171 20.52 15.44 4.29
N LYS A 172 20.24 16.62 3.73
CA LYS A 172 20.24 16.83 2.28
C LYS A 172 21.56 16.40 1.64
N ASN A 173 22.67 16.67 2.32
CA ASN A 173 24.02 16.37 1.84
C ASN A 173 24.48 14.93 2.13
N CYS A 174 23.71 14.13 2.89
CA CYS A 174 23.98 12.71 3.07
C CYS A 174 23.77 11.96 1.74
N THR A 175 24.83 11.31 1.25
CA THR A 175 24.84 10.62 -0.05
C THR A 175 25.12 9.13 0.07
N ASN A 176 25.73 8.67 1.17
CA ASN A 176 26.01 7.28 1.42
C ASN A 176 24.96 6.68 2.38
N LEU A 177 24.62 5.41 2.18
CA LEU A 177 23.58 4.72 2.96
C LEU A 177 23.86 4.69 4.47
N ALA A 178 25.12 4.65 4.91
CA ALA A 178 25.45 4.64 6.34
C ALA A 178 25.02 5.96 7.00
N SER A 179 25.48 7.10 6.46
CA SER A 179 25.10 8.43 6.95
C SER A 179 23.59 8.68 6.89
N ILE A 180 22.92 8.24 5.81
CA ILE A 180 21.47 8.36 5.68
C ILE A 180 20.75 7.57 6.78
N ARG A 181 21.18 6.33 7.04
CA ARG A 181 20.59 5.47 8.09
C ARG A 181 20.77 6.07 9.47
N ASP A 182 21.94 6.64 9.77
CA ASP A 182 22.23 7.21 11.08
C ASP A 182 21.31 8.41 11.39
N GLU A 183 21.12 9.31 10.41
CA GLU A 183 20.18 10.43 10.54
C GLU A 183 18.72 9.96 10.69
N ILE A 184 18.30 8.98 9.87
CA ILE A 184 16.93 8.46 9.92
C ILE A 184 16.63 7.76 11.24
N LYS A 185 17.61 7.04 11.80
CA LYS A 185 17.48 6.32 13.06
C LYS A 185 17.12 7.24 14.23
N MET A 186 17.59 8.49 14.20
CA MET A 186 17.37 9.48 15.25
C MET A 186 15.95 10.04 15.27
N MET A 187 15.23 10.00 14.14
CA MET A 187 13.85 10.50 14.08
C MET A 187 12.80 9.43 14.34
N TYR A 188 13.20 8.17 14.37
CA TYR A 188 12.25 7.08 14.53
C TYR A 188 11.46 7.24 15.82
N SER A 189 10.15 7.22 15.70
CA SER A 189 9.21 7.01 16.79
C SER A 189 8.11 6.05 16.34
N PRO A 190 7.48 5.30 17.27
CA PRO A 190 6.33 4.46 16.94
C PRO A 190 5.20 5.24 16.24
N GLN A 191 5.00 6.50 16.64
CA GLN A 191 3.99 7.37 16.04
C GLN A 191 4.31 7.73 14.58
N LEU A 192 5.55 8.15 14.31
CA LEU A 192 5.98 8.42 12.94
C LEU A 192 5.92 7.16 12.06
N PHE A 193 6.21 5.99 12.64
CA PHE A 193 6.05 4.71 11.94
C PHE A 193 4.62 4.52 11.45
N VAL A 194 3.61 4.65 12.32
CA VAL A 194 2.21 4.42 11.92
C VAL A 194 1.67 5.48 10.96
N GLU A 195 2.23 6.69 10.95
CA GLU A 195 1.92 7.73 9.97
C GLU A 195 2.44 7.38 8.57
N VAL A 196 3.66 6.85 8.50
CA VAL A 196 4.29 6.46 7.22
C VAL A 196 3.71 5.13 6.70
N PHE A 197 3.58 4.14 7.58
CA PHE A 197 3.06 2.82 7.29
C PHE A 197 1.55 2.76 7.57
N ASP A 198 0.75 3.32 6.67
CA ASP A 198 -0.69 3.55 6.86
C ASP A 198 -1.51 2.28 7.15
N PHE A 199 -1.00 1.11 6.77
CA PHE A 199 -1.62 -0.16 7.09
C PHE A 199 -1.60 -0.48 8.60
N ALA A 200 -0.66 0.11 9.36
CA ALA A 200 -0.58 -0.05 10.81
C ALA A 200 -1.51 0.94 11.55
N ASN A 201 -1.79 2.09 10.95
CA ASN A 201 -2.54 3.18 11.58
C ASN A 201 -3.94 2.74 12.05
N ASN A 202 -4.22 2.87 13.36
CA ASN A 202 -5.45 2.40 14.02
C ASN A 202 -5.69 0.88 14.01
N TYR A 203 -4.71 0.06 13.60
CA TYR A 203 -4.85 -1.40 13.56
C TYR A 203 -3.78 -2.12 14.37
N ILE A 204 -2.58 -1.56 14.46
CA ILE A 204 -1.45 -2.15 15.18
C ILE A 204 -0.97 -1.14 16.22
N ASP A 205 -0.89 -1.58 17.47
CA ASP A 205 -0.31 -0.81 18.56
C ASP A 205 1.20 -1.09 18.64
N VAL A 206 1.98 -0.36 17.85
CA VAL A 206 3.44 -0.54 17.79
C VAL A 206 4.09 -0.23 19.15
N ALA A 207 3.64 0.83 19.84
CA ALA A 207 4.21 1.22 21.12
C ALA A 207 3.87 0.24 22.26
N GLY A 208 2.67 -0.36 22.23
CA GLY A 208 2.26 -1.37 23.19
C GLY A 208 2.77 -2.79 22.86
N SER A 209 3.25 -3.04 21.64
CA SER A 209 3.79 -4.33 21.23
C SER A 209 5.13 -4.66 21.91
N GLY A 210 5.55 -5.93 21.84
CA GLY A 210 6.81 -6.39 22.43
C GLY A 210 8.05 -5.69 21.86
N GLU A 211 9.16 -5.74 22.60
CA GLU A 211 10.42 -5.06 22.24
C GLU A 211 10.92 -5.46 20.85
N ASP A 212 10.84 -6.74 20.50
CA ASP A 212 11.23 -7.24 19.18
C ASP A 212 10.37 -6.65 18.05
N VAL A 213 9.09 -6.39 18.30
CA VAL A 213 8.20 -5.75 17.32
C VAL A 213 8.61 -4.29 17.12
N GLN A 214 8.91 -3.57 18.19
CA GLN A 214 9.38 -2.19 18.11
C GLN A 214 10.71 -2.10 17.36
N LYS A 215 11.64 -3.02 17.67
CA LYS A 215 12.92 -3.15 16.98
C LYS A 215 12.73 -3.46 15.49
N TRP A 216 11.83 -4.38 15.15
CA TRP A 216 11.49 -4.71 13.78
C TRP A 216 10.91 -3.52 13.01
N CYS A 217 9.93 -2.82 13.58
CA CYS A 217 9.36 -1.61 12.99
C CYS A 217 10.44 -0.54 12.75
N LYS A 218 11.39 -0.39 13.69
CA LYS A 218 12.53 0.52 13.53
C LYS A 218 13.44 0.11 12.38
N ILE A 219 13.76 -1.19 12.25
CA ILE A 219 14.56 -1.72 11.14
C ILE A 219 13.86 -1.45 9.80
N LEU A 220 12.57 -1.78 9.70
CA LEU A 220 11.79 -1.53 8.49
C LEU A 220 11.80 -0.05 8.11
N PHE A 221 11.50 0.83 9.07
CA PHE A 221 11.51 2.28 8.85
C PHE A 221 12.85 2.79 8.36
N VAL A 222 13.93 2.46 9.08
CA VAL A 222 15.27 2.96 8.77
C VAL A 222 15.71 2.49 7.39
N GLU A 223 15.57 1.19 7.09
CA GLU A 223 16.05 0.64 5.82
C GLU A 223 15.22 1.14 4.62
N LEU A 224 13.89 1.18 4.74
CA LEU A 224 13.02 1.67 3.67
C LEU A 224 13.14 3.17 3.44
N ALA A 225 13.19 3.97 4.51
CA ALA A 225 13.35 5.41 4.38
C ALA A 225 14.73 5.78 3.81
N SER A 226 15.78 5.02 4.15
CA SER A 226 17.11 5.23 3.57
C SER A 226 17.15 4.96 2.07
N ARG A 227 16.43 3.93 1.61
CA ARG A 227 16.29 3.65 0.17
C ARG A 227 15.45 4.70 -0.53
N ALA A 228 14.37 5.15 0.08
CA ALA A 228 13.56 6.25 -0.45
C ALA A 228 14.37 7.55 -0.61
N LYS A 229 15.33 7.84 0.28
CA LYS A 229 16.26 8.98 0.10
C LYS A 229 17.05 8.89 -1.20
N LEU A 230 17.56 7.70 -1.54
CA LEU A 230 18.31 7.51 -2.78
C LEU A 230 17.43 7.75 -4.02
N VAL A 231 16.14 7.37 -3.95
CA VAL A 231 15.16 7.68 -5.00
C VAL A 231 14.96 9.19 -5.12
N VAL A 232 14.80 9.91 -4.00
CA VAL A 232 14.67 11.38 -4.01
C VAL A 232 15.89 12.05 -4.63
N ASP A 233 17.09 11.58 -4.30
CA ASP A 233 18.33 12.12 -4.86
C ASP A 233 18.47 11.83 -6.36
N TYR A 234 18.05 10.64 -6.80
CA TYR A 234 18.03 10.27 -8.20
C TYR A 234 17.01 11.11 -8.99
N GLU A 235 15.79 11.29 -8.49
CA GLU A 235 14.76 12.15 -9.10
C GLU A 235 15.21 13.61 -9.23
N ALA A 236 15.99 14.12 -8.27
CA ALA A 236 16.50 15.49 -8.29
C ALA A 236 17.69 15.69 -9.25
N SER A 237 18.42 14.63 -9.60
CA SER A 237 19.56 14.69 -10.52
C SER A 237 19.75 13.37 -11.30
N PRO A 238 18.89 13.09 -12.28
CA PRO A 238 18.87 11.80 -13.00
C PRO A 238 20.14 11.54 -13.83
N GLU A 239 20.83 12.60 -14.26
CA GLU A 239 22.07 12.51 -15.06
C GLU A 239 23.32 12.24 -14.21
N SER A 240 23.20 12.33 -12.88
CA SER A 240 24.27 11.86 -12.02
C SER A 240 24.44 10.37 -12.28
N LYS A 241 25.66 9.90 -12.56
CA LYS A 241 26.00 8.47 -12.81
C LYS A 241 25.68 7.53 -11.63
N ARG A 242 24.84 7.96 -10.69
CA ARG A 242 24.33 7.18 -9.56
C ARG A 242 23.45 6.07 -10.13
N LEU A 243 24.00 4.87 -10.06
CA LEU A 243 23.40 3.53 -10.21
C LEU A 243 21.90 3.55 -10.54
N SER A 244 21.54 3.01 -11.71
CA SER A 244 20.17 2.76 -12.19
C SER A 244 19.24 2.15 -11.14
N ASP A 245 19.80 1.46 -10.15
CA ASP A 245 19.08 0.72 -9.10
C ASP A 245 18.44 1.62 -8.02
N ASN A 246 18.52 2.96 -8.18
CA ASN A 246 17.91 3.93 -7.27
C ASN A 246 16.60 4.53 -7.81
N ASP A 247 16.06 4.00 -8.89
CA ASP A 247 14.76 4.42 -9.40
C ASP A 247 13.58 3.84 -8.60
N ARG A 248 12.38 4.37 -8.84
CA ARG A 248 11.16 3.93 -8.15
C ARG A 248 10.82 2.45 -8.41
N PRO A 249 10.92 1.92 -9.65
CA PRO A 249 10.77 0.48 -9.90
C PRO A 249 11.70 -0.41 -9.06
N SER A 250 12.99 -0.07 -8.96
CA SER A 250 13.95 -0.81 -8.14
C SER A 250 13.59 -0.73 -6.66
N PHE A 251 13.12 0.42 -6.19
CA PHE A 251 12.63 0.57 -4.82
C PHE A 251 11.40 -0.30 -4.53
N ILE A 252 10.44 -0.37 -5.45
CA ILE A 252 9.27 -1.27 -5.34
C ILE A 252 9.71 -2.73 -5.24
N HIS A 253 10.67 -3.14 -6.07
CA HIS A 253 11.23 -4.50 -6.01
C HIS A 253 11.90 -4.77 -4.66
N TRP A 254 12.73 -3.84 -4.19
CA TRP A 254 13.42 -3.94 -2.91
C TRP A 254 12.46 -4.00 -1.71
N PHE A 255 11.37 -3.23 -1.74
CA PHE A 255 10.33 -3.25 -0.72
C PHE A 255 9.76 -4.67 -0.52
N LYS A 256 9.55 -5.41 -1.62
CA LYS A 256 8.99 -6.77 -1.57
C LYS A 256 10.00 -7.81 -1.09
N THR A 257 11.28 -7.60 -1.38
CA THR A 257 12.34 -8.61 -1.14
C THR A 257 13.13 -8.38 0.14
N MET A 258 13.00 -7.21 0.78
CA MET A 258 13.77 -6.93 2.00
C MET A 258 13.46 -7.93 3.12
N CYS A 259 12.20 -8.30 3.32
CA CYS A 259 11.80 -9.18 4.41
C CYS A 259 12.19 -10.65 4.15
N THR A 260 12.38 -11.04 2.89
CA THR A 260 12.80 -12.40 2.52
C THR A 260 14.32 -12.56 2.52
N SER A 261 15.07 -11.46 2.68
CA SER A 261 16.52 -11.50 2.80
C SER A 261 16.96 -12.18 4.09
N ASN A 262 17.95 -13.08 3.99
CA ASN A 262 18.59 -13.74 5.13
C ASN A 262 19.12 -12.74 6.17
N LYS A 263 19.46 -11.51 5.77
CA LYS A 263 19.94 -10.46 6.68
C LYS A 263 18.93 -10.07 7.75
N PHE A 264 17.63 -10.10 7.43
CA PHE A 264 16.57 -9.57 8.30
C PHE A 264 15.72 -10.66 8.95
N LYS A 265 15.90 -11.92 8.53
CA LYS A 265 15.12 -13.06 9.00
C LYS A 265 15.12 -13.19 10.52
N ASP A 266 16.28 -13.05 11.15
CA ASP A 266 16.45 -13.26 12.60
C ASP A 266 15.91 -12.11 13.45
N TYR A 267 15.56 -10.98 12.83
CA TYR A 267 14.96 -9.83 13.51
C TYR A 267 13.43 -9.84 13.44
N ARG A 268 12.83 -10.76 12.69
CA ARG A 268 11.38 -10.83 12.56
C ARG A 268 10.79 -11.35 13.87
N PRO A 269 9.86 -10.61 14.50
CA PRO A 269 9.25 -11.01 15.76
C PRO A 269 8.22 -12.13 15.54
N ASP A 270 7.90 -12.83 16.61
CA ASP A 270 6.74 -13.72 16.65
C ASP A 270 5.44 -12.90 16.42
N PRO A 271 4.55 -13.32 15.51
CA PRO A 271 3.27 -12.66 15.28
C PRO A 271 2.43 -12.43 16.54
N SER A 272 2.53 -13.31 17.54
CA SER A 272 1.80 -13.23 18.82
C SER A 272 2.21 -12.02 19.67
N ASN A 273 3.41 -11.47 19.46
CA ASN A 273 3.90 -10.29 20.16
C ASN A 273 3.38 -8.97 19.58
N VAL A 274 2.71 -9.01 18.42
CA VAL A 274 2.12 -7.85 17.76
C VAL A 274 0.76 -7.55 18.39
N LYS A 275 0.68 -6.47 19.17
CA LYS A 275 -0.59 -6.02 19.73
C LYS A 275 -1.41 -5.29 18.69
N GLN A 276 -2.68 -5.68 18.59
CA GLN A 276 -3.63 -5.01 17.72
C GLN A 276 -4.27 -3.84 18.46
N TYR A 277 -4.50 -2.75 17.73
CA TYR A 277 -5.16 -1.58 18.27
C TYR A 277 -6.66 -1.88 18.44
N ILE A 278 -7.06 -2.16 19.67
CA ILE A 278 -8.47 -2.25 20.05
C ILE A 278 -8.92 -0.83 20.34
N LYS A 279 -9.57 -0.16 19.37
CA LYS A 279 -10.29 1.09 19.67
C LYS A 279 -11.13 0.83 20.91
N PRO A 280 -10.97 1.59 22.01
CA PRO A 280 -11.91 1.53 23.10
C PRO A 280 -13.27 1.74 22.45
N ARG A 281 -14.15 0.73 22.46
CA ARG A 281 -15.54 0.95 22.09
C ARG A 281 -15.95 2.08 23.01
N ALA A 282 -16.21 3.27 22.47
CA ALA A 282 -16.75 4.38 23.24
C ALA A 282 -17.95 3.77 23.96
N SER A 283 -17.78 3.48 25.26
CA SER A 283 -18.80 2.71 25.94
C SER A 283 -19.97 3.66 25.90
N LYS A 284 -21.03 3.28 25.19
CA LYS A 284 -22.36 3.79 25.49
C LYS A 284 -22.72 3.25 26.87
N ARG A 285 -21.95 3.62 27.90
CA ARG A 285 -22.42 3.61 29.27
C ARG A 285 -23.45 4.73 29.25
N ALA A 286 -24.68 4.28 29.06
CA ALA A 286 -25.88 5.02 29.35
C ALA A 286 -25.63 5.90 30.56
N ARG A 287 -26.03 7.17 30.41
CA ARG A 287 -26.25 8.14 31.48
C ARG A 287 -26.68 7.39 32.74
N LYS A 288 -25.76 7.18 33.67
CA LYS A 288 -26.11 6.75 35.02
C LYS A 288 -26.87 7.95 35.56
N GLU A 289 -28.19 7.81 35.69
CA GLU A 289 -29.00 8.77 36.43
C GLU A 289 -28.23 9.12 37.69
N ARG A 290 -28.05 10.43 37.93
CA ARG A 290 -27.53 10.90 39.19
C ARG A 290 -28.42 10.28 40.25
N ARG A 291 -27.86 9.42 41.10
CA ARG A 291 -28.50 9.01 42.35
C ARG A 291 -28.93 10.32 43.02
N GLN A 292 -30.23 10.49 43.24
CA GLN A 292 -30.71 11.51 44.14
C GLN A 292 -30.02 11.25 45.48
N PHE A 293 -29.30 12.23 45.98
CA PHE A 293 -28.86 12.24 47.37
C PHE A 293 -30.15 12.28 48.20
N VAL A 294 -30.42 11.19 48.92
CA VAL A 294 -31.34 11.25 50.06
C VAL A 294 -30.62 12.08 51.11
N HIS A 295 -31.24 13.20 51.50
CA HIS A 295 -30.74 14.09 52.54
C HIS A 295 -30.71 13.32 53.87
N PRO A 296 -29.70 13.47 54.74
CA PRO A 296 -29.61 12.71 55.98
C PRO A 296 -30.53 13.19 57.11
N ASP A 297 -31.51 14.06 56.84
CA ASP A 297 -32.38 14.64 57.88
C ASP A 297 -33.69 13.86 58.12
N ASP A 298 -33.90 12.73 57.44
CA ASP A 298 -35.04 11.85 57.71
C ASP A 298 -34.62 10.71 58.66
N ASN A 299 -34.46 11.08 59.94
CA ASN A 299 -34.74 10.33 61.18
C ASN A 299 -33.66 10.54 62.25
N ASP A 300 -34.05 11.28 63.28
CA ASP A 300 -33.48 11.32 64.63
C ASP A 300 -33.14 9.91 65.14
N ASP A 301 -31.97 9.75 65.76
CA ASP A 301 -31.81 9.02 67.01
C ASP A 301 -30.43 9.34 67.63
N ASP A 302 -30.48 9.68 68.92
CA ASP A 302 -29.40 10.11 69.80
C ASP A 302 -28.09 9.31 69.68
N VAL A 303 -26.96 9.99 69.44
CA VAL A 303 -25.63 9.42 69.70
C VAL A 303 -24.82 10.36 70.59
N TYR A 304 -24.79 9.99 71.86
CA TYR A 304 -23.96 10.51 72.94
C TYR A 304 -22.47 10.64 72.55
N VAL A 305 -21.87 11.79 72.85
CA VAL A 305 -20.42 12.02 72.74
C VAL A 305 -19.84 12.26 74.13
N PRO A 306 -19.00 11.36 74.66
CA PRO A 306 -18.29 11.58 75.92
C PRO A 306 -17.08 12.50 75.70
N SER A 307 -16.93 13.44 76.63
CA SER A 307 -15.80 14.36 76.72
C SER A 307 -14.69 13.80 77.60
N ASP A 308 -13.46 13.80 77.08
CA ASP A 308 -12.21 14.08 77.79
C ASP A 308 -11.26 14.83 76.84
#